data_AF-A0A5C0DPF7-F1
#
_entry.id   AF-A0A5C0DPF7-F1
#
_cell.length_a   1.000
_cell.length_b   1.000
_cell.length_c   1.000
_cell.angle_alpha   90.00
_cell.angle_beta   90.00
_cell.angle_gamma   90.00
#
_symmetry.space_group_name_H-M   'P 1'
#
loop_
_entity.id
_entity.type
_entity.pdbx_description
1 polymer ?
#
loop_
_entity_poly.entity_id
_entity_poly.type
_entity_poly.pdbx_seq_one_letter_code
_entity_poly.pdbx_strand_id
1 'polypeptide(L)'
;MGCKERGIRISGPPLGRPPKNVSPETKKQAADDEGIRNCIEGKFGQGKRRFRLGRVMAKLPHTSLTEDCYYFFSYESFYLAIKVFSGIFMAIFANNVFFL
;
A
#
# COMPACT_ATOMS: atom_id res chain seq x y z
N MET A 1 14.17 -26.09 3.94
CA MET A 1 12.73 -26.22 3.64
C MET A 1 12.19 -24.84 3.29
N GLY A 2 12.15 -24.52 1.99
CA GLY A 2 11.94 -23.15 1.50
C GLY A 2 10.60 -22.94 0.77
N CYS A 3 10.19 -21.67 0.59
CA CYS A 3 8.94 -21.27 -0.09
C CYS A 3 8.70 -21.96 -1.44
N LYS A 4 9.77 -22.36 -2.15
CA LYS A 4 9.71 -23.13 -3.41
C LYS A 4 9.00 -24.49 -3.28
N GLU A 5 9.18 -25.19 -2.17
CA GLU A 5 8.55 -26.50 -1.93
C GLU A 5 7.03 -26.39 -1.75
N ARG A 6 6.54 -25.20 -1.37
CA ARG A 6 5.12 -24.90 -1.21
C ARG A 6 4.50 -24.23 -2.44
N GLY A 7 5.22 -24.17 -3.56
CA GLY A 7 4.77 -23.48 -4.76
C GLY A 7 4.66 -21.96 -4.60
N ILE A 8 5.22 -21.39 -3.53
CA ILE A 8 5.18 -19.94 -3.28
C ILE A 8 6.31 -19.30 -4.07
N ARG A 9 5.92 -18.51 -5.09
CA ARG A 9 6.83 -17.69 -5.88
C ARG A 9 7.41 -16.57 -5.00
N ILE A 10 8.73 -16.54 -4.86
CA ILE A 10 9.41 -15.44 -4.17
C ILE A 10 9.56 -14.28 -5.16
N SER A 11 8.91 -13.16 -4.86
CA SER A 11 9.09 -11.89 -5.58
C SER A 11 10.36 -11.19 -5.11
N GLY A 12 11.16 -10.71 -6.06
CA GLY A 12 12.41 -9.99 -5.80
C GLY A 12 13.66 -10.66 -6.38
N PRO A 13 14.76 -9.90 -6.57
CA PRO A 13 16.00 -10.44 -7.08
C PRO A 13 16.59 -11.48 -6.12
N PRO A 14 17.30 -12.50 -6.63
CA PRO A 14 17.95 -13.49 -5.78
C PRO A 14 18.97 -12.81 -4.85
N LEU A 15 19.04 -13.27 -3.59
CA LEU A 15 20.04 -12.80 -2.64
C LEU A 15 21.44 -13.20 -3.15
N GLY A 16 22.35 -12.24 -3.24
CA GLY A 16 23.74 -12.46 -3.68
C GLY A 16 24.07 -11.87 -5.04
N ARG A 17 25.01 -12.49 -5.76
CA ARG A 17 25.49 -11.98 -7.05
C ARG A 17 24.39 -12.08 -8.11
N PRO A 18 24.05 -10.99 -8.82
CA PRO A 18 23.09 -11.05 -9.90
C PRO A 18 23.59 -11.97 -11.04
N PRO A 19 22.71 -12.76 -11.66
CA PRO A 19 23.09 -13.67 -12.73
C PRO A 19 23.54 -12.90 -13.98
N LYS A 20 24.56 -13.41 -14.67
CA LYS A 20 25.18 -12.76 -15.84
C LYS A 20 24.23 -12.64 -17.04
N ASN A 21 23.33 -13.61 -17.19
CA ASN A 21 22.30 -13.63 -18.22
C ASN A 21 20.93 -13.66 -17.56
N VAL A 22 20.16 -12.58 -17.71
CA VAL A 22 18.78 -12.48 -17.23
C VAL A 22 17.87 -12.42 -18.45
N SER A 23 16.91 -13.32 -18.53
CA SER A 23 15.94 -13.30 -19.63
C SER A 23 15.14 -11.99 -19.63
N PRO A 24 14.72 -11.48 -20.80
CA PRO A 24 13.89 -10.28 -20.88
C PRO A 24 12.55 -10.45 -20.13
N GLU A 25 12.00 -11.66 -20.11
CA GLU A 25 10.75 -11.98 -19.39
C GLU A 25 10.93 -11.88 -17.87
N THR A 26 12.03 -12.42 -17.34
CA THR A 26 12.34 -12.31 -15.91
C THR A 26 12.58 -10.86 -15.48
N LYS A 27 13.18 -10.04 -16.36
CA LYS A 27 13.33 -8.60 -16.09
C LYS A 27 11.99 -7.88 -16.03
N LYS A 28 11.08 -8.18 -16.97
CA LYS A 28 9.74 -7.60 -16.99
C LYS A 28 8.95 -7.97 -15.72
N GLN A 29 8.95 -9.25 -15.36
CA GLN A 29 8.32 -9.71 -14.12
C GLN A 29 8.89 -9.04 -12.87
N ALA A 30 10.22 -8.86 -12.81
CA ALA A 30 10.87 -8.19 -11.69
C ALA A 30 10.48 -6.72 -11.59
N ALA A 31 10.35 -6.02 -12.72
CA ALA A 31 9.89 -4.64 -12.76
C ALA A 31 8.42 -4.50 -12.30
N ASP A 32 7.56 -5.42 -12.73
CA ASP A 32 6.15 -5.45 -12.32
C ASP A 32 6.03 -5.73 -10.81
N ASP A 33 6.78 -6.72 -10.29
CA ASP A 33 6.85 -7.02 -8.86
C ASP A 33 7.38 -5.83 -8.04
N GLU A 34 8.38 -5.11 -8.57
CA GLU A 34 8.94 -3.92 -7.93
C GLU A 34 7.95 -2.75 -7.91
N GLY A 35 7.17 -2.56 -8.97
CA GLY A 35 6.10 -1.56 -9.01
C GLY A 35 5.05 -1.82 -7.94
N ILE A 36 4.62 -3.07 -7.78
CA ILE A 36 3.69 -3.49 -6.73
C ILE A 36 4.29 -3.23 -5.35
N ARG A 37 5.55 -3.64 -5.13
CA ARG A 37 6.26 -3.44 -3.86
C ARG A 37 6.36 -1.95 -3.51
N ASN A 38 6.74 -1.10 -4.46
CA ASN A 38 6.86 0.35 -4.26
C ASN A 38 5.51 0.99 -3.89
N CYS A 39 4.42 0.57 -4.53
CA CYS A 39 3.07 1.04 -4.18
C CYS A 39 2.71 0.69 -2.72
N ILE A 40 2.97 -0.56 -2.33
CA ILE A 40 2.69 -1.07 -0.99
C ILE A 40 3.56 -0.36 0.06
N GLU A 41 4.89 -0.33 -0.14
CA GLU A 41 5.84 0.35 0.74
C GLU A 41 5.53 1.85 0.86
N GLY A 42 5.11 2.48 -0.23
CA GLY A 42 4.66 3.87 -0.24
C GLY A 42 3.46 4.08 0.68
N LYS A 43 2.44 3.21 0.62
CA LYS A 43 1.26 3.26 1.50
C LYS A 43 1.62 3.05 2.96
N PHE A 44 2.47 2.07 3.27
CA PHE A 44 2.98 1.87 4.63
C PHE A 44 3.83 3.06 5.11
N GLY A 45 4.63 3.65 4.24
CA GLY A 45 5.41 4.86 4.52
C GLY A 45 4.52 6.06 4.85
N GLN A 46 3.42 6.25 4.11
CA GLN A 46 2.40 7.24 4.43
C GLN A 46 1.73 6.95 5.78
N GLY A 47 1.34 5.69 6.04
CA GLY A 47 0.90 5.19 7.35
C GLY A 47 1.79 5.66 8.49
N LYS A 48 3.08 5.34 8.40
CA LYS A 48 4.06 5.64 9.46
C LYS A 48 4.34 7.14 9.61
N ARG A 49 4.49 7.89 8.50
CA ARG A 49 4.89 9.31 8.53
C ARG A 49 3.71 10.27 8.67
N ARG A 50 2.71 10.17 7.79
CA ARG A 50 1.56 11.08 7.73
C ARG A 50 0.55 10.79 8.85
N PHE A 51 0.31 9.51 9.13
CA PHE A 51 -0.67 9.07 10.12
C PHE A 51 -0.05 8.65 11.46
N ARG A 52 1.26 8.90 11.64
CA ARG A 52 1.98 8.71 12.90
C ARG A 52 1.92 7.28 13.46
N LEU A 53 1.63 6.26 12.64
CA LEU A 53 1.73 4.85 13.06
C LEU A 53 3.14 4.52 13.60
N GLY A 54 4.18 5.18 13.09
CA GLY A 54 5.55 5.02 13.61
C GLY A 54 5.79 5.62 15.01
N ARG A 55 4.77 6.21 15.64
CA ARG A 55 4.81 6.75 17.01
C ARG A 55 3.91 5.96 17.98
N VAL A 56 3.28 4.88 17.52
CA VAL A 56 2.57 3.93 18.38
C VAL A 56 3.64 3.15 19.16
N MET A 57 3.84 3.54 20.42
CA MET A 57 4.85 2.97 21.32
C MET A 57 4.17 2.18 22.45
N ALA A 58 3.14 1.41 22.13
CA ALA A 58 2.44 0.62 23.12
C ALA A 58 3.38 -0.41 23.75
N LYS A 59 3.27 -0.60 25.07
CA LYS A 59 4.20 -1.43 25.85
C LYS A 59 4.11 -2.91 25.50
N LEU A 60 2.95 -3.37 25.03
CA LEU A 60 2.71 -4.76 24.66
C LEU A 60 2.49 -4.89 23.14
N PRO A 61 2.94 -6.00 22.52
CA PRO A 61 2.83 -6.18 21.08
C PRO A 61 1.39 -6.30 20.60
N HIS A 62 0.50 -6.89 21.40
CA HIS A 62 -0.91 -7.00 21.02
C HIS A 62 -1.62 -5.63 21.02
N THR A 63 -1.26 -4.75 21.97
CA THR A 63 -1.84 -3.40 22.05
C THR A 63 -1.38 -2.52 20.89
N SER A 64 -0.09 -2.59 20.50
CA SER A 64 0.41 -1.84 19.35
C SER A 64 -0.23 -2.30 18.05
N LEU A 65 -0.41 -3.61 17.89
CA LEU A 65 -1.05 -4.18 16.69
C LEU A 65 -2.53 -3.77 16.60
N THR A 66 -3.27 -3.80 17.70
CA THR A 66 -4.67 -3.36 17.69
C THR A 66 -4.82 -1.88 17.36
N GLU A 67 -3.94 -1.03 17.89
CA GLU A 67 -3.92 0.40 17.58
C GLU A 67 -3.59 0.64 16.10
N ASP A 68 -2.53 0.01 15.59
CA ASP A 68 -2.13 0.11 14.18
C ASP A 68 -3.25 -0.35 13.23
N CYS A 69 -3.93 -1.46 13.56
CA CYS A 69 -5.07 -1.96 12.79
C CYS A 69 -6.26 -1.01 12.82
N TYR A 70 -6.60 -0.44 13.99
CA TYR A 70 -7.69 0.53 14.11
C TYR A 70 -7.40 1.78 13.26
N TYR A 71 -6.22 2.38 13.40
CA TYR A 71 -5.84 3.57 12.62
C TYR A 71 -5.86 3.32 11.11
N PHE A 72 -5.38 2.15 10.67
CA PHE A 72 -5.44 1.77 9.26
C PHE A 72 -6.89 1.66 8.74
N PHE A 73 -7.77 0.99 9.49
CA PHE A 73 -9.18 0.82 9.12
C PHE A 73 -9.97 2.14 9.16
N SER A 74 -9.75 2.96 10.19
CA SER A 74 -10.36 4.27 10.30
C SER A 74 -9.93 5.21 9.17
N TYR A 75 -8.67 5.11 8.71
CA TYR A 75 -8.18 5.92 7.60
C TYR A 75 -8.84 5.55 6.27
N GLU A 76 -8.89 4.27 5.91
CA GLU A 76 -9.54 3.84 4.65
C GLU A 76 -11.02 4.25 4.63
N SER A 77 -11.71 4.10 5.78
CA SER A 77 -13.10 4.55 5.95
C SER A 77 -13.25 6.07 5.79
N PHE A 78 -12.38 6.86 6.43
CA PHE A 78 -12.42 8.33 6.35
C PHE A 78 -12.05 8.86 4.96
N TYR A 79 -11.07 8.24 4.30
CA TYR A 79 -10.65 8.60 2.95
C TYR A 79 -11.77 8.33 1.92
N LEU A 80 -12.49 7.21 2.06
CA LEU A 80 -13.67 6.93 1.27
C LEU A 80 -14.78 7.97 1.51
N ALA A 81 -15.05 8.33 2.76
CA ALA A 81 -16.04 9.34 3.11
C ALA A 81 -15.73 10.72 2.49
N ILE A 82 -14.48 11.19 2.58
CA ILE A 82 -14.06 12.44 1.93
C ILE A 82 -14.24 12.37 0.41
N LYS A 83 -13.84 11.26 -0.22
CA LYS A 83 -13.99 11.09 -1.67
C LYS A 83 -15.44 11.17 -2.10
N VAL A 84 -16.33 10.42 -1.43
CA VAL A 84 -17.76 10.44 -1.72
C VAL A 84 -18.33 11.84 -1.52
N PHE A 85 -18.00 12.51 -0.41
CA PHE A 85 -18.47 13.86 -0.14
C PHE A 85 -17.98 14.87 -1.19
N SER A 86 -16.70 14.81 -1.57
CA SER A 86 -16.14 15.67 -2.61
C SER A 86 -16.78 15.42 -3.98
N GLY A 87 -17.10 14.17 -4.32
CA GLY A 87 -17.80 13.81 -5.55
C GLY A 87 -19.23 14.35 -5.58
N ILE A 88 -19.97 14.20 -4.48
CA ILE A 88 -21.32 14.77 -4.33
C ILE A 88 -21.27 16.30 -4.43
N PHE A 89 -20.34 16.94 -3.73
CA PHE A 89 -20.18 18.40 -3.76
C PHE A 89 -19.87 18.90 -5.17
N MET A 90 -18.93 18.28 -5.89
CA MET A 90 -18.60 18.63 -7.26
C MET A 90 -19.77 18.38 -8.21
N ALA A 91 -20.53 17.29 -8.03
CA ALA A 91 -21.72 17.01 -8.81
C ALA A 91 -22.79 18.08 -8.59
N ILE A 92 -23.07 18.46 -7.34
CA ILE A 92 -24.03 19.53 -7.02
C ILE A 92 -23.55 20.86 -7.61
N PHE A 93 -22.29 21.23 -7.44
CA PHE A 93 -21.73 22.47 -7.98
C PHE A 93 -21.77 22.50 -9.51
N ALA A 94 -21.37 21.42 -10.17
CA ALA A 94 -21.41 21.31 -11.63
C ALA A 94 -22.84 21.41 -12.18
N ASN A 95 -23.82 20.80 -11.52
CA ASN A 95 -25.23 20.92 -11.91
C ASN A 95 -25.77 22.34 -11.68
N ASN A 96 -25.32 23.07 -10.65
CA ASN A 96 -25.73 24.46 -10.41
C ASN A 96 -25.07 25.46 -11.37
N VAL A 97 -23.85 25.19 -11.86
CA VAL A 97 -23.17 26.02 -12.88
C VAL A 97 -23.74 25.78 -14.28
N PHE A 98 -24.24 24.58 -14.58
CA PHE A 98 -24.81 24.26 -15.90
C PHE A 98 -26.27 24.74 -16.07
N PHE A 99 -26.94 25.15 -14.99
CA PHE A 99 -28.32 25.63 -14.99
C PHE A 99 -28.45 27.17 -14.83
N LEU A 100 -27.34 27.89 -14.97
CA LEU A 100 -27.22 29.36 -15.04
C LEU A 100 -26.64 29.74 -16.41
#